data_AF-A0AAE1VDY6-F1
#
_entry.id   AF-A0AAE1VDY6-F1
#
_cell.length_a   1.000
_cell.length_b   1.000
_cell.length_c   1.000
_cell.angle_alpha   90.00
_cell.angle_beta   90.00
_cell.angle_gamma   90.00
#
_symmetry.space_group_name_H-M   'P 1'
#
loop_
_entity.id
_entity.type
_entity.pdbx_description
1 polymer ?
#
loop_
_entity_poly.entity_id
_entity_poly.type
_entity_poly.pdbx_seq_one_letter_code
_entity_poly.pdbx_strand_id
1 'polypeptide(L)'
;MQEFGEVPDHKGLFSDGGCSDSDILAAMDAAIDDGVDILSISIGGSTQPFYDDNIVLGAYSVTERYFVTCSAGNSGPFIGSVGNAAPWILTVGASTLDRKIKATVKLGNREEFEGESAYHPRISNSTFFTLFDAGKNASDESETPYCKQGSLTSPAIRGKTFICLDGGDIPRVDKGKAVKDVGGVGMIIINQPDYGVTKVTYAHVLLAMDVSAADGMKFFAYMNSTTNPVATITETSHGILKPNIIGPGVNILAAWPTSVGDYKNTKSTFNIISGTSMSRPHLSGVAALLKSPHPDWSPASIRSAMMTTADTLNLANNPILDERLLPADIFAIGAGHVNPSRANDPGLIYDTPFEDYVPYFLWFELHK
;
A
#
# COMPACT_ATOMS: atom_id res chain seq x y z
N MET A 1 13.47 35.72 15.48
CA MET A 1 13.36 34.26 15.26
C MET A 1 11.90 34.01 14.98
N GLN A 2 11.57 33.64 13.76
CA GLN A 2 10.21 33.24 13.40
C GLN A 2 10.06 31.79 13.88
N GLU A 3 9.08 31.52 14.73
CA GLU A 3 8.75 30.14 15.13
C GLU A 3 8.26 29.40 13.89
N PHE A 4 9.02 28.38 13.47
CA PHE A 4 8.65 27.53 12.34
C PHE A 4 7.83 26.36 12.86
N GLY A 5 6.51 26.53 12.95
CA GLY A 5 5.51 25.48 13.22
C GLY A 5 5.56 24.87 14.63
N GLU A 6 4.40 24.76 15.28
CA GLU A 6 4.25 23.95 16.50
C GLU A 6 3.82 22.52 16.12
N VAL A 7 4.35 21.52 16.83
CA VAL A 7 3.99 20.10 16.63
C VAL A 7 3.46 19.54 17.95
N PRO A 8 2.15 19.63 18.19
CA PRO A 8 1.50 18.91 19.28
C PRO A 8 1.55 17.41 19.02
N ASP A 9 1.94 16.63 20.04
CA ASP A 9 1.95 15.17 19.97
C ASP A 9 0.72 14.59 20.68
N HIS A 10 -0.19 13.98 19.91
CA HIS A 10 -1.36 13.27 20.43
C HIS A 10 -1.17 11.75 20.29
N LYS A 11 -1.16 11.05 21.42
CA LYS A 11 -0.82 9.62 21.48
C LYS A 11 -2.05 8.72 21.38
N GLY A 12 -2.21 8.04 20.25
CA GLY A 12 -3.23 6.98 20.04
C GLY A 12 -2.69 5.55 20.01
N LEU A 13 -1.37 5.34 20.18
CA LEU A 13 -0.71 4.03 20.15
C LEU A 13 -0.13 3.70 21.53
N PHE A 14 -0.43 2.51 22.05
CA PHE A 14 0.01 2.06 23.37
C PHE A 14 1.06 0.94 23.31
N SER A 15 1.72 0.70 24.45
CA SER A 15 2.88 -0.20 24.57
C SER A 15 2.59 -1.68 24.35
N ASP A 16 1.31 -2.06 24.32
CA ASP A 16 0.83 -3.40 23.94
C ASP A 16 0.74 -3.58 22.41
N GLY A 17 1.13 -2.56 21.64
CA GLY A 17 1.07 -2.57 20.17
C GLY A 17 -0.32 -2.30 19.61
N GLY A 18 -1.30 -2.02 20.49
CA GLY A 18 -2.65 -1.65 20.11
C GLY A 18 -2.77 -0.18 19.72
N CYS A 19 -3.48 0.06 18.63
CA CYS A 19 -4.11 1.34 18.32
C CYS A 19 -5.62 1.05 18.30
N SER A 20 -6.32 1.34 19.39
CA SER A 20 -7.78 1.18 19.37
C SER A 20 -8.41 2.32 18.58
N ASP A 21 -9.49 2.04 17.87
CA ASP A 21 -10.20 3.07 17.10
C ASP A 21 -10.67 4.23 18.00
N SER A 22 -11.07 3.92 19.23
CA SER A 22 -11.45 4.94 20.23
C SER A 22 -10.30 5.87 20.60
N ASP A 23 -9.08 5.35 20.73
CA ASP A 23 -7.91 6.17 21.07
C ASP A 23 -7.47 7.05 19.89
N ILE A 24 -7.63 6.55 18.66
CA ILE A 24 -7.37 7.32 17.45
C ILE A 24 -8.35 8.50 17.36
N LEU A 25 -9.66 8.24 17.53
CA LEU A 25 -10.67 9.30 17.51
C LEU A 25 -10.44 10.32 18.63
N ALA A 26 -10.12 9.88 19.84
CA ALA A 26 -9.81 10.77 20.95
C ALA A 26 -8.56 11.65 20.68
N ALA A 27 -7.53 11.08 20.04
CA ALA A 27 -6.35 11.84 19.63
C ALA A 27 -6.67 12.87 18.54
N MET A 28 -7.57 12.55 17.61
CA MET A 28 -8.03 13.49 16.60
C MET A 28 -8.84 14.63 17.23
N ASP A 29 -9.77 14.33 18.13
CA ASP A 29 -10.55 15.33 18.86
C ASP A 29 -9.65 16.30 19.64
N ALA A 30 -8.67 15.76 20.39
CA ALA A 30 -7.73 16.58 21.13
C ALA A 30 -6.87 17.47 20.22
N ALA A 31 -6.46 16.98 19.05
CA ALA A 31 -5.71 17.78 18.09
C ALA A 31 -6.56 18.92 17.48
N ILE A 32 -7.84 18.67 17.24
CA ILE A 32 -8.79 19.70 16.79
C ILE A 32 -8.98 20.77 17.85
N ASP A 33 -9.17 20.36 19.11
CA ASP A 33 -9.32 21.27 20.26
C ASP A 33 -8.08 22.14 20.48
N ASP A 34 -6.88 21.59 20.22
CA ASP A 34 -5.62 22.31 20.25
C ASP A 34 -5.43 23.25 19.03
N GLY A 35 -6.32 23.18 18.03
CA GLY A 35 -6.33 24.08 16.89
C GLY A 35 -5.24 23.81 15.85
N VAL A 36 -4.79 22.56 15.70
CA VAL A 36 -3.76 22.19 14.70
C VAL A 36 -4.19 22.53 13.28
N ASP A 37 -3.28 22.87 12.36
CA ASP A 37 -3.66 23.08 10.95
C ASP A 37 -3.77 21.77 10.15
N ILE A 38 -2.97 20.76 10.53
CA ILE A 38 -2.76 19.53 9.77
C ILE A 38 -2.77 18.32 10.70
N LEU A 39 -3.56 17.31 10.34
CA LEU A 39 -3.56 16.00 10.98
C LEU A 39 -2.69 15.03 10.20
N SER A 40 -1.65 14.52 10.85
CA SER A 40 -0.58 13.74 10.23
C SER A 40 -0.59 12.29 10.76
N ILE A 41 -1.43 11.44 10.17
CA ILE A 41 -1.77 10.13 10.73
C ILE A 41 -1.00 9.02 10.01
N SER A 42 -0.23 8.22 10.76
CA SER A 42 0.59 7.13 10.22
C SER A 42 0.12 5.74 10.58
N ILE A 43 -1.18 5.63 10.77
CA ILE A 43 -1.90 4.44 11.19
C ILE A 43 -2.96 4.17 10.12
N GLY A 44 -3.32 2.91 9.94
CA GLY A 44 -4.33 2.49 8.98
C GLY A 44 -4.59 0.99 9.13
N GLY A 45 -5.86 0.60 8.94
CA GLY A 45 -6.27 -0.79 8.93
C GLY A 45 -6.27 -1.40 7.53
N SER A 46 -6.76 -2.63 7.43
CA SER A 46 -7.16 -3.20 6.14
C SER A 46 -8.26 -2.35 5.51
N THR A 47 -8.32 -2.36 4.17
CA THR A 47 -9.38 -1.67 3.43
C THR A 47 -10.74 -2.18 3.87
N GLN A 48 -11.58 -1.27 4.37
CA GLN A 48 -12.93 -1.55 4.84
C GLN A 48 -13.88 -0.46 4.32
N PRO A 49 -15.21 -0.70 4.31
CA PRO A 49 -16.18 0.32 3.93
C PRO A 49 -16.03 1.58 4.79
N PHE A 50 -16.27 2.76 4.23
CA PHE A 50 -16.01 4.04 4.93
C PHE A 50 -16.76 4.19 6.26
N TYR A 51 -17.97 3.63 6.37
CA TYR A 51 -18.75 3.65 7.62
C TYR A 51 -18.19 2.76 8.73
N ASP A 52 -17.31 1.83 8.38
CA ASP A 52 -16.67 0.90 9.32
C ASP A 52 -15.20 1.30 9.57
N ASP A 53 -14.76 2.43 8.98
CA ASP A 53 -13.42 2.95 9.12
C ASP A 53 -13.42 4.25 9.95
N ASN A 54 -13.02 4.12 11.20
CA ASN A 54 -13.03 5.23 12.15
C ASN A 54 -12.02 6.34 11.81
N ILE A 55 -10.89 6.01 11.16
CA ILE A 55 -9.96 7.02 10.65
C ILE A 55 -10.63 7.82 9.54
N VAL A 56 -11.34 7.13 8.65
CA VAL A 56 -12.07 7.75 7.54
C VAL A 56 -13.22 8.63 8.04
N LEU A 57 -14.00 8.17 9.01
CA LEU A 57 -15.08 8.95 9.63
C LEU A 57 -14.56 10.16 10.40
N GLY A 58 -13.51 9.98 11.21
CA GLY A 58 -12.83 11.08 11.89
C GLY A 58 -12.32 12.11 10.89
N ALA A 59 -11.65 11.67 9.81
CA ALA A 59 -11.14 12.54 8.76
C ALA A 59 -12.26 13.27 8.00
N TYR A 60 -13.42 12.62 7.81
CA TYR A 60 -14.58 13.23 7.17
C TYR A 60 -15.12 14.40 8.01
N SER A 61 -15.21 14.22 9.33
CA SER A 61 -15.75 15.23 10.25
C SER A 61 -14.96 16.54 10.29
N VAL A 62 -13.68 16.49 9.89
CA VAL A 62 -12.75 17.62 9.96
C VAL A 62 -12.35 18.20 8.62
N THR A 63 -12.71 17.54 7.50
CA THR A 63 -12.19 17.89 6.17
C THR A 63 -12.61 19.27 5.66
N GLU A 64 -13.61 19.90 6.27
CA GLU A 64 -14.01 21.27 5.95
C GLU A 64 -12.93 22.29 6.35
N ARG A 65 -12.16 21.99 7.40
CA ARG A 65 -11.22 22.95 8.02
C ARG A 65 -9.79 22.46 8.08
N TYR A 66 -9.59 21.17 8.32
CA TYR A 66 -8.29 20.59 8.63
C TYR A 66 -7.79 19.72 7.49
N PHE A 67 -6.49 19.79 7.19
CA PHE A 67 -5.87 18.96 6.17
C PHE A 67 -5.42 17.63 6.78
N VAL A 68 -5.97 16.53 6.28
CA VAL A 68 -5.67 15.18 6.78
C VAL A 68 -4.77 14.43 5.81
N THR A 69 -3.63 13.95 6.29
CA THR A 69 -2.74 13.05 5.57
C THR A 69 -2.66 11.69 6.24
N CYS A 70 -2.72 10.64 5.43
CA CYS A 70 -2.59 9.27 5.89
C CYS A 70 -1.58 8.49 5.04
N SER A 71 -0.86 7.55 5.66
CA SER A 71 -0.02 6.61 4.94
C SER A 71 -0.85 5.61 4.13
N ALA A 72 -0.40 5.25 2.93
CA ALA A 72 -1.07 4.28 2.06
C ALA A 72 -1.01 2.83 2.56
N GLY A 73 -0.12 2.52 3.51
CA GLY A 73 0.12 1.16 3.98
C GLY A 73 1.35 0.51 3.32
N ASN A 74 1.85 -0.57 3.92
CA ASN A 74 3.11 -1.22 3.51
C ASN A 74 2.89 -2.65 2.97
N SER A 75 1.64 -3.00 2.61
CA SER A 75 1.24 -4.34 2.15
C SER A 75 1.29 -4.53 0.63
N GLY A 76 1.85 -3.55 -0.09
CA GLY A 76 2.14 -3.68 -1.52
C GLY A 76 3.10 -4.84 -1.82
N PRO A 77 3.29 -5.20 -3.09
CA PRO A 77 2.85 -4.48 -4.30
C PRO A 77 1.56 -5.05 -4.92
N PHE A 78 0.77 -5.81 -4.17
CA PHE A 78 -0.46 -6.39 -4.68
C PHE A 78 -1.51 -5.31 -4.94
N ILE A 79 -2.28 -5.46 -6.02
CA ILE A 79 -3.42 -4.60 -6.36
C ILE A 79 -4.41 -4.59 -5.17
N GLY A 80 -4.97 -3.43 -4.86
CA GLY A 80 -5.98 -3.29 -3.79
C GLY A 80 -5.41 -3.29 -2.37
N SER A 81 -4.09 -3.26 -2.19
CA SER A 81 -3.44 -3.26 -0.86
C SER A 81 -3.39 -1.88 -0.16
N VAL A 82 -3.90 -0.84 -0.80
CA VAL A 82 -3.92 0.54 -0.27
C VAL A 82 -4.98 0.71 0.81
N GLY A 83 -4.57 1.22 1.97
CA GLY A 83 -5.46 1.67 3.05
C GLY A 83 -5.73 3.17 2.99
N ASN A 84 -6.59 3.67 3.89
CA ASN A 84 -6.91 5.10 4.02
C ASN A 84 -7.38 5.74 2.71
N ALA A 85 -8.23 5.03 1.95
CA ALA A 85 -8.56 5.34 0.56
C ALA A 85 -9.69 6.39 0.39
N ALA A 86 -10.10 7.08 1.45
CA ALA A 86 -11.19 8.04 1.37
C ALA A 86 -10.83 9.30 0.53
N PRO A 87 -11.77 9.88 -0.23
CA PRO A 87 -11.55 11.07 -1.06
C PRO A 87 -10.98 12.29 -0.32
N TRP A 88 -11.43 12.50 0.92
CA TRP A 88 -11.08 13.64 1.76
C TRP A 88 -9.75 13.47 2.50
N ILE A 89 -9.04 12.35 2.28
CA ILE A 89 -7.73 12.06 2.85
C ILE A 89 -6.66 12.18 1.76
N LEU A 90 -5.54 12.85 2.05
CA LEU A 90 -4.34 12.71 1.21
C LEU A 90 -3.61 11.41 1.57
N THR A 91 -3.73 10.40 0.72
CA THR A 91 -3.12 9.08 0.91
C THR A 91 -1.75 9.03 0.26
N VAL A 92 -0.71 8.76 1.07
CA VAL A 92 0.69 8.96 0.69
C VAL A 92 1.42 7.62 0.53
N GLY A 93 1.92 7.35 -0.68
CA GLY A 93 2.83 6.23 -0.96
C GLY A 93 4.30 6.58 -0.67
N ALA A 94 5.17 5.56 -0.67
CA ALA A 94 6.60 5.69 -0.34
C ALA A 94 7.48 5.52 -1.58
N SER A 95 8.43 6.42 -1.76
CA SER A 95 9.48 6.35 -2.77
C SER A 95 10.87 6.35 -2.15
N THR A 96 11.85 5.92 -2.95
CA THR A 96 13.27 6.00 -2.62
C THR A 96 13.84 7.41 -2.85
N LEU A 97 14.92 7.71 -2.15
CA LEU A 97 15.76 8.89 -2.37
C LEU A 97 16.97 8.52 -3.26
N ASP A 98 17.70 9.52 -3.75
CA ASP A 98 18.99 9.35 -4.43
C ASP A 98 20.13 8.90 -3.49
N ARG A 99 19.92 9.03 -2.17
CA ARG A 99 20.81 8.57 -1.11
C ARG A 99 20.76 7.04 -0.93
N LYS A 100 21.84 6.36 -1.32
CA LYS A 100 22.05 4.91 -1.08
C LYS A 100 22.94 4.66 0.16
N ILE A 101 22.54 3.74 1.04
CA ILE A 101 23.37 3.29 2.18
C ILE A 101 24.02 1.95 1.82
N LYS A 102 25.15 2.00 1.12
CA LYS A 102 25.80 0.82 0.53
C LYS A 102 26.33 -0.16 1.58
N ALA A 103 26.07 -1.45 1.37
CA ALA A 103 26.69 -2.58 2.07
C ALA A 103 27.08 -3.67 1.06
N THR A 104 28.13 -4.44 1.34
CA THR A 104 28.65 -5.45 0.40
C THR A 104 28.70 -6.81 1.07
N VAL A 105 28.11 -7.83 0.44
CA VAL A 105 28.23 -9.23 0.85
C VAL A 105 29.31 -9.90 0.02
N LYS A 106 30.28 -10.54 0.66
CA LYS A 106 31.31 -11.35 0.03
C LYS A 106 31.07 -12.81 0.35
N LEU A 107 30.80 -13.63 -0.66
CA LEU A 107 30.65 -15.07 -0.51
C LEU A 107 32.02 -15.76 -0.41
N GLY A 108 32.05 -16.99 0.11
CA GLY A 108 33.29 -17.78 0.23
C GLY A 108 33.96 -18.11 -1.10
N ASN A 109 33.22 -18.05 -2.21
CA ASN A 109 33.71 -18.20 -3.59
C ASN A 109 34.28 -16.89 -4.19
N ARG A 110 34.41 -15.82 -3.38
CA ARG A 110 34.87 -14.48 -3.76
C ARG A 110 33.92 -13.66 -4.63
N GLU A 111 32.71 -14.12 -4.88
CA GLU A 111 31.68 -13.29 -5.50
C GLU A 111 31.22 -12.21 -4.51
N GLU A 112 31.07 -10.99 -5.03
CA GLU A 112 30.65 -9.83 -4.27
C GLU A 112 29.29 -9.36 -4.79
N PHE A 113 28.37 -9.13 -3.85
CA PHE A 113 27.02 -8.68 -4.13
C PHE A 113 26.80 -7.36 -3.41
N GLU A 114 26.37 -6.34 -4.16
CA GLU A 114 25.99 -5.04 -3.63
C GLU A 114 24.59 -5.12 -3.02
N GLY A 115 24.45 -4.62 -1.80
CA GLY A 115 23.18 -4.46 -1.09
C GLY A 115 23.17 -3.17 -0.26
N GLU A 116 22.20 -3.01 0.63
CA GLU A 116 22.10 -1.85 1.52
C GLU A 116 21.89 -2.29 2.97
N SER A 117 22.59 -1.66 3.92
CA SER A 117 22.46 -1.96 5.36
C SER A 117 22.78 -0.75 6.23
N ALA A 118 21.92 -0.47 7.21
CA ALA A 118 22.10 0.61 8.19
C ALA A 118 22.92 0.18 9.43
N TYR A 119 23.49 -1.03 9.42
CA TYR A 119 24.19 -1.61 10.56
C TYR A 119 25.70 -1.75 10.28
N HIS A 120 26.54 -1.03 11.03
CA HIS A 120 28.01 -1.10 10.97
C HIS A 120 28.57 -1.71 12.27
N PRO A 121 28.79 -3.04 12.33
CA PRO A 121 29.48 -3.62 13.47
C PRO A 121 30.96 -3.23 13.48
N ARG A 122 31.52 -2.98 14.67
CA ARG A 122 32.98 -2.94 14.87
C ARG A 122 33.54 -4.37 14.87
N ILE A 123 33.50 -5.05 13.73
CA ILE A 123 34.09 -6.39 13.56
C ILE A 123 35.10 -6.33 12.41
N SER A 124 36.28 -6.90 12.62
CA SER A 124 37.35 -7.02 11.62
C SER A 124 36.89 -7.83 10.40
N ASN A 125 37.28 -7.38 9.21
CA ASN A 125 36.85 -7.80 7.86
C ASN A 125 37.06 -9.29 7.44
N SER A 126 36.88 -10.31 8.29
CA SER A 126 37.33 -11.67 7.92
C SER A 126 36.55 -12.90 8.46
N THR A 127 35.26 -12.81 8.82
CA THR A 127 34.53 -13.98 9.35
C THR A 127 33.33 -14.38 8.47
N PHE A 128 33.28 -15.65 8.01
CA PHE A 128 32.19 -16.22 7.19
C PHE A 128 31.19 -17.06 8.02
N PHE A 129 29.91 -17.16 7.59
CA PHE A 129 28.81 -17.96 8.21
C PHE A 129 28.11 -18.90 7.18
N THR A 130 27.37 -19.94 7.64
CA THR A 130 26.76 -21.02 6.80
C THR A 130 25.25 -20.82 6.51
N LEU A 131 24.73 -21.31 5.36
CA LEU A 131 23.33 -21.18 4.87
C LEU A 131 22.61 -22.54 4.67
N PHE A 132 21.27 -22.62 4.77
CA PHE A 132 20.43 -23.84 4.63
C PHE A 132 19.13 -23.63 3.81
N ASP A 133 18.65 -24.67 3.10
CA ASP A 133 17.50 -24.66 2.16
C ASP A 133 16.39 -25.65 2.61
N ALA A 134 15.17 -25.15 2.81
CA ALA A 134 14.00 -25.89 3.31
C ALA A 134 13.17 -26.58 2.21
N GLY A 135 13.50 -26.40 0.93
CA GLY A 135 12.73 -26.94 -0.20
C GLY A 135 13.14 -28.34 -0.66
N LYS A 136 14.21 -28.92 -0.11
CA LYS A 136 14.63 -30.29 -0.45
C LYS A 136 14.00 -31.32 0.48
N ASN A 137 12.74 -31.69 0.20
CA ASN A 137 12.10 -33.00 0.49
C ASN A 137 10.55 -32.87 0.51
N ALA A 138 9.89 -32.99 -0.63
CA ALA A 138 8.43 -33.21 -0.68
C ALA A 138 8.10 -34.31 -1.70
N SER A 139 7.11 -35.15 -1.39
CA SER A 139 7.17 -36.59 -1.69
C SER A 139 5.97 -37.23 -2.42
N ASP A 140 4.91 -36.54 -2.86
CA ASP A 140 3.74 -37.26 -3.41
C ASP A 140 2.91 -36.49 -4.47
N GLU A 141 2.48 -37.21 -5.51
CA GLU A 141 1.94 -36.73 -6.80
C GLU A 141 0.42 -36.97 -6.98
N SER A 142 -0.32 -37.32 -5.92
CA SER A 142 -1.70 -37.85 -6.06
C SER A 142 -2.88 -36.88 -5.83
N GLU A 143 -2.64 -35.57 -5.64
CA GLU A 143 -3.68 -34.65 -5.13
C GLU A 143 -4.29 -33.66 -6.18
N THR A 144 -3.90 -33.78 -7.45
CA THR A 144 -3.94 -32.79 -8.58
C THR A 144 -5.21 -31.99 -8.91
N PRO A 145 -6.41 -32.58 -8.99
CA PRO A 145 -7.55 -31.91 -9.65
C PRO A 145 -8.19 -30.80 -8.84
N TYR A 146 -7.94 -30.76 -7.54
CA TYR A 146 -8.70 -29.91 -6.64
C TYR A 146 -7.97 -28.66 -6.19
N CYS A 147 -6.79 -28.39 -6.77
CA CYS A 147 -5.89 -27.37 -6.24
C CYS A 147 -5.71 -27.61 -4.73
N LYS A 148 -5.51 -28.87 -4.35
CA LYS A 148 -5.05 -29.23 -3.01
C LYS A 148 -3.56 -28.88 -2.93
N GLN A 149 -3.06 -28.52 -1.76
CA GLN A 149 -1.65 -28.20 -1.64
C GLN A 149 -0.81 -29.42 -2.08
N GLY A 150 0.02 -29.29 -3.13
CA GLY A 150 0.81 -30.40 -3.72
C GLY A 150 0.21 -31.08 -4.96
N SER A 151 -0.98 -30.66 -5.37
CA SER A 151 -1.75 -31.24 -6.47
C SER A 151 -1.15 -30.89 -7.86
N LEU A 152 -0.87 -29.64 -8.13
CA LEU A 152 -0.49 -29.15 -9.46
C LEU A 152 1.04 -29.29 -9.65
N THR A 153 1.53 -30.13 -10.58
CA THR A 153 2.97 -30.48 -10.67
C THR A 153 3.67 -30.12 -12.00
N SER A 154 2.95 -29.63 -13.01
CA SER A 154 3.52 -29.41 -14.35
C SER A 154 4.24 -28.06 -14.49
N PRO A 155 5.49 -28.00 -15.00
CA PRO A 155 6.20 -26.74 -15.26
C PRO A 155 5.54 -25.82 -16.29
N ALA A 156 4.63 -26.34 -17.13
CA ALA A 156 3.93 -25.60 -18.18
C ALA A 156 2.84 -24.64 -17.66
N ILE A 157 2.59 -24.61 -16.34
CA ILE A 157 1.48 -23.87 -15.73
C ILE A 157 1.89 -22.56 -15.06
N ARG A 158 3.19 -22.31 -14.90
CA ARG A 158 3.73 -21.04 -14.38
C ARG A 158 3.32 -19.87 -15.29
N GLY A 159 2.85 -18.79 -14.69
CA GLY A 159 2.42 -17.59 -15.42
C GLY A 159 1.02 -17.67 -16.02
N LYS A 160 0.21 -18.69 -15.68
CA LYS A 160 -1.16 -18.85 -16.21
C LYS A 160 -2.24 -18.53 -15.18
N THR A 161 -3.42 -18.18 -15.67
CA THR A 161 -4.67 -18.03 -14.90
C THR A 161 -5.43 -19.35 -14.91
N PHE A 162 -5.92 -19.78 -13.75
CA PHE A 162 -6.58 -21.08 -13.57
C PHE A 162 -8.10 -20.93 -13.49
N ILE A 163 -8.85 -21.93 -13.96
CA ILE A 163 -10.28 -22.05 -13.69
C ILE A 163 -10.48 -23.22 -12.72
N CYS A 164 -11.07 -22.93 -11.56
CA CYS A 164 -11.35 -23.91 -10.51
C CYS A 164 -12.87 -24.02 -10.32
N LEU A 165 -13.36 -25.22 -10.02
CA LEU A 165 -14.76 -25.40 -9.61
C LEU A 165 -14.89 -25.21 -8.10
N ASP A 166 -15.99 -24.60 -7.69
CA ASP A 166 -16.42 -24.58 -6.31
C ASP A 166 -16.87 -25.98 -5.84
N GLY A 167 -16.57 -26.31 -4.58
CA GLY A 167 -16.87 -27.61 -3.96
C GLY A 167 -15.66 -28.56 -3.82
N GLY A 168 -15.94 -29.83 -3.51
CA GLY A 168 -14.92 -30.86 -3.25
C GLY A 168 -14.26 -30.78 -1.87
N ASP A 169 -14.99 -30.27 -0.87
CA ASP A 169 -14.54 -30.09 0.53
C ASP A 169 -13.24 -29.30 0.72
N ILE A 170 -12.91 -28.43 -0.24
CA ILE A 170 -11.72 -27.58 -0.20
C ILE A 170 -12.13 -26.12 -0.11
N PRO A 171 -11.70 -25.39 0.94
CA PRO A 171 -11.95 -23.97 1.05
C PRO A 171 -11.46 -23.18 -0.16
N ARG A 172 -12.22 -22.16 -0.57
CA ARG A 172 -11.90 -21.30 -1.73
C ARG A 172 -10.51 -20.66 -1.64
N VAL A 173 -10.12 -20.24 -0.44
CA VAL A 173 -8.78 -19.65 -0.19
C VAL A 173 -7.66 -20.67 -0.41
N ASP A 174 -7.89 -21.93 -0.02
CA ASP A 174 -6.90 -23.02 -0.17
C ASP A 174 -6.70 -23.41 -1.63
N LYS A 175 -7.76 -23.33 -2.46
CA LYS A 175 -7.64 -23.46 -3.92
C LYS A 175 -6.72 -22.39 -4.50
N GLY A 176 -6.87 -21.15 -4.05
CA GLY A 176 -6.02 -20.03 -4.44
C GLY A 176 -4.56 -20.22 -4.00
N LYS A 177 -4.34 -20.81 -2.81
CA LYS A 177 -3.01 -21.12 -2.30
C LYS A 177 -2.30 -22.16 -3.15
N ALA A 178 -2.98 -23.23 -3.52
CA ALA A 178 -2.38 -24.22 -4.42
C ALA A 178 -2.08 -23.67 -5.82
N VAL A 179 -2.91 -22.76 -6.35
CA VAL A 179 -2.62 -22.08 -7.63
C VAL A 179 -1.41 -21.14 -7.48
N LYS A 180 -1.26 -20.45 -6.33
CA LYS A 180 -0.11 -19.59 -6.03
C LYS A 180 1.18 -20.39 -5.92
N ASP A 181 1.12 -21.51 -5.22
CA ASP A 181 2.28 -22.35 -4.93
C ASP A 181 2.90 -22.94 -6.22
N VAL A 182 2.13 -23.04 -7.30
CA VAL A 182 2.63 -23.44 -8.63
C VAL A 182 2.99 -22.30 -9.57
N GLY A 183 2.99 -21.06 -9.07
CA GLY A 183 3.31 -19.87 -9.86
C GLY A 183 2.21 -19.47 -10.84
N GLY A 184 0.96 -19.84 -10.57
CA GLY A 184 -0.20 -19.26 -11.25
C GLY A 184 -0.35 -17.77 -10.91
N VAL A 185 -0.81 -16.98 -11.88
CA VAL A 185 -0.92 -15.52 -11.75
C VAL A 185 -2.36 -15.05 -11.51
N GLY A 186 -3.34 -15.96 -11.62
CA GLY A 186 -4.73 -15.67 -11.32
C GLY A 186 -5.61 -16.93 -11.21
N MET A 187 -6.81 -16.80 -10.67
CA MET A 187 -7.79 -17.89 -10.52
C MET A 187 -9.22 -17.41 -10.75
N ILE A 188 -10.03 -18.20 -11.46
CA ILE A 188 -11.47 -17.97 -11.64
C ILE A 188 -12.19 -19.15 -11.00
N ILE A 189 -13.03 -18.88 -10.00
CA ILE A 189 -13.83 -19.89 -9.32
C ILE A 189 -15.24 -19.89 -9.92
N ILE A 190 -15.68 -21.02 -10.46
CA ILE A 190 -17.04 -21.17 -10.99
C ILE A 190 -17.93 -21.79 -9.90
N ASN A 191 -18.98 -21.06 -9.52
CA ASN A 191 -19.96 -21.53 -8.54
C ASN A 191 -20.77 -22.72 -9.06
N GLN A 192 -21.29 -23.52 -8.13
CA GLN A 192 -22.15 -24.65 -8.47
C GLN A 192 -23.52 -24.18 -9.01
N PRO A 193 -24.18 -24.96 -9.89
CA PRO A 193 -25.47 -24.60 -10.49
C PRO A 193 -26.56 -24.22 -9.46
N ASP A 194 -26.53 -24.86 -8.29
CA ASP A 194 -27.52 -24.65 -7.22
C ASP A 194 -27.43 -23.25 -6.59
N TYR A 195 -26.31 -22.53 -6.75
CA TYR A 195 -26.13 -21.14 -6.32
C TYR A 195 -26.68 -20.09 -7.32
N GLY A 196 -27.16 -20.51 -8.50
CA GLY A 196 -27.76 -19.62 -9.50
C GLY A 196 -26.80 -18.52 -10.01
N VAL A 197 -27.26 -17.26 -9.94
CA VAL A 197 -26.47 -16.07 -10.35
C VAL A 197 -25.63 -15.46 -9.23
N THR A 198 -25.65 -16.09 -8.04
CA THR A 198 -24.96 -15.59 -6.85
C THR A 198 -23.45 -15.59 -7.05
N LYS A 199 -22.80 -14.48 -6.67
CA LYS A 199 -21.34 -14.31 -6.65
C LYS A 199 -20.96 -14.08 -5.18
N VAL A 200 -19.87 -14.69 -4.74
CA VAL A 200 -19.44 -14.61 -3.33
C VAL A 200 -18.01 -14.09 -3.30
N THR A 201 -17.75 -13.07 -2.48
CA THR A 201 -16.44 -12.43 -2.40
C THR A 201 -15.64 -13.00 -1.24
N TYR A 202 -14.42 -13.47 -1.52
CA TYR A 202 -13.45 -13.90 -0.51
C TYR A 202 -12.08 -13.25 -0.74
N ALA A 203 -11.35 -12.97 0.34
CA ALA A 203 -9.96 -12.56 0.23
C ALA A 203 -9.10 -13.76 -0.20
N HIS A 204 -8.44 -13.65 -1.35
CA HIS A 204 -7.59 -14.71 -1.91
C HIS A 204 -6.10 -14.37 -1.83
N VAL A 205 -5.27 -15.41 -1.85
CA VAL A 205 -3.80 -15.29 -1.76
C VAL A 205 -3.12 -14.96 -3.10
N LEU A 206 -3.89 -14.88 -4.18
CA LEU A 206 -3.55 -14.41 -5.52
C LEU A 206 -4.78 -13.77 -6.16
N LEU A 207 -4.61 -13.13 -7.32
CA LEU A 207 -5.71 -12.48 -8.04
C LEU A 207 -6.80 -13.50 -8.41
N ALA A 208 -7.95 -13.44 -7.75
CA ALA A 208 -9.03 -14.41 -7.95
C ALA A 208 -10.39 -13.74 -8.10
N MET A 209 -11.27 -14.35 -8.89
CA MET A 209 -12.66 -13.91 -9.03
C MET A 209 -13.64 -15.10 -8.99
N ASP A 210 -14.75 -14.94 -8.30
CA ASP A 210 -15.86 -15.89 -8.33
C ASP A 210 -16.88 -15.48 -9.41
N VAL A 211 -17.28 -16.44 -10.23
CA VAL A 211 -18.28 -16.25 -11.30
C VAL A 211 -19.48 -17.18 -11.09
N SER A 212 -20.65 -16.74 -11.56
CA SER A 212 -21.87 -17.54 -11.52
C SER A 212 -21.73 -18.82 -12.36
N ALA A 213 -22.53 -19.84 -12.06
CA ALA A 213 -22.54 -21.08 -12.86
C ALA A 213 -22.91 -20.79 -14.33
N ALA A 214 -23.86 -19.87 -14.56
CA ALA A 214 -24.30 -19.49 -15.90
C ALA A 214 -23.20 -18.76 -16.70
N ASP A 215 -22.41 -17.91 -16.05
CA ASP A 215 -21.28 -17.23 -16.71
C ASP A 215 -20.07 -18.17 -16.87
N GLY A 216 -19.83 -19.06 -15.91
CA GLY A 216 -18.83 -20.13 -15.98
C GLY A 216 -18.94 -20.97 -17.25
N MET A 217 -20.16 -21.30 -17.67
CA MET A 217 -20.41 -22.02 -18.92
C MET A 217 -19.94 -21.26 -20.17
N LYS A 218 -19.94 -19.92 -20.15
CA LYS A 218 -19.41 -19.11 -21.24
C LYS A 218 -17.89 -19.15 -21.30
N PHE A 219 -17.21 -19.24 -20.15
CA PHE A 219 -15.75 -19.45 -20.10
C PHE A 219 -15.35 -20.80 -20.70
N PHE A 220 -16.06 -21.88 -20.36
CA PHE A 220 -15.82 -23.19 -20.96
C PHE A 220 -16.08 -23.20 -22.48
N ALA A 221 -17.15 -22.55 -22.94
CA ALA A 221 -17.44 -22.41 -24.35
C ALA A 221 -16.34 -21.63 -25.11
N TYR A 222 -15.85 -20.54 -24.53
CA TYR A 222 -14.74 -19.75 -25.08
C TYR A 222 -13.45 -20.58 -25.16
N MET A 223 -13.08 -21.30 -24.10
CA MET A 223 -11.89 -22.16 -24.09
C MET A 223 -11.94 -23.24 -25.17
N ASN A 224 -13.13 -23.77 -25.48
CA ASN A 224 -13.30 -24.76 -26.55
C ASN A 224 -13.34 -24.16 -27.96
N SER A 225 -13.51 -22.85 -28.09
CA SER A 225 -13.62 -22.16 -29.39
C SER A 225 -12.27 -21.77 -30.00
N THR A 226 -11.19 -21.80 -29.20
CA THR A 226 -9.86 -21.35 -29.62
C THR A 226 -8.76 -22.23 -29.03
N THR A 227 -7.66 -22.39 -29.76
CA THR A 227 -6.48 -23.16 -29.29
C THR A 227 -5.60 -22.38 -28.32
N ASN A 228 -5.78 -21.05 -28.21
CA ASN A 228 -5.00 -20.17 -27.32
C ASN A 228 -5.92 -19.23 -26.52
N PRO A 229 -6.73 -19.75 -25.57
CA PRO A 229 -7.59 -18.91 -24.75
C PRO A 229 -6.76 -18.03 -23.80
N VAL A 230 -7.02 -16.73 -23.81
CA VAL A 230 -6.44 -15.75 -22.91
C VAL A 230 -7.53 -15.03 -22.11
N ALA A 231 -7.23 -14.67 -20.87
CA ALA A 231 -8.11 -13.91 -19.99
C ALA A 231 -7.28 -12.98 -19.10
N THR A 232 -7.79 -11.78 -18.85
CA THR A 232 -7.23 -10.81 -17.91
C THR A 232 -8.30 -10.52 -16.86
N ILE A 233 -7.92 -10.62 -15.58
CA ILE A 233 -8.76 -10.21 -14.47
C ILE A 233 -8.35 -8.78 -14.15
N THR A 234 -9.24 -7.82 -14.37
CA THR A 234 -9.05 -6.43 -13.98
C THR A 234 -10.01 -6.11 -12.85
N GLU A 235 -9.49 -5.83 -11.66
CA GLU A 235 -10.29 -5.23 -10.61
C GLU A 235 -10.47 -3.74 -10.92
N THR A 236 -11.67 -3.35 -11.34
CA THR A 236 -12.06 -1.95 -11.39
C THR A 236 -12.64 -1.59 -10.02
N SER A 237 -11.85 -0.93 -9.19
CA SER A 237 -12.42 -0.17 -8.07
C SER A 237 -13.24 0.98 -8.69
N HIS A 238 -14.55 0.98 -8.46
CA HIS A 238 -15.38 2.14 -8.75
C HIS A 238 -15.08 3.16 -7.66
N GLY A 239 -14.04 3.97 -7.85
CA GLY A 239 -13.59 4.90 -6.82
C GLY A 239 -12.56 5.90 -7.34
N ILE A 240 -12.26 6.91 -6.51
CA ILE A 240 -11.20 7.88 -6.77
C ILE A 240 -9.85 7.17 -6.63
N LEU A 241 -8.94 7.44 -7.58
CA LEU A 241 -7.60 6.87 -7.65
C LEU A 241 -6.81 7.06 -6.33
N LYS A 242 -6.13 5.98 -5.90
CA LYS A 242 -5.22 5.94 -4.76
C LYS A 242 -3.96 5.11 -5.08
N PRO A 243 -2.79 5.39 -4.43
CA PRO A 243 -2.54 6.54 -3.55
C PRO A 243 -2.63 7.86 -4.32
N ASN A 244 -2.73 8.99 -3.62
CA ASN A 244 -2.85 10.28 -4.30
C ASN A 244 -1.51 10.75 -4.87
N ILE A 245 -0.42 10.48 -4.16
CA ILE A 245 0.92 11.04 -4.43
C ILE A 245 1.97 10.21 -3.65
N ILE A 246 3.24 10.26 -4.08
CA ILE A 246 4.36 9.63 -3.40
C ILE A 246 5.38 10.65 -2.88
N GLY A 247 6.13 10.25 -1.86
CA GLY A 247 7.24 11.01 -1.30
C GLY A 247 8.25 10.13 -0.56
N PRO A 248 9.32 10.74 -0.04
CA PRO A 248 10.44 10.02 0.57
C PRO A 248 10.01 9.14 1.75
N GLY A 249 10.02 7.83 1.55
CA GLY A 249 9.60 6.87 2.57
C GLY A 249 10.60 5.76 2.84
N VAL A 250 11.68 5.65 2.07
CA VAL A 250 12.66 4.57 2.21
C VAL A 250 13.97 5.11 2.78
N ASN A 251 14.51 4.42 3.79
CA ASN A 251 15.76 4.73 4.47
C ASN A 251 15.77 6.17 5.03
N ILE A 252 14.69 6.57 5.71
CA ILE A 252 14.56 7.90 6.30
C ILE A 252 15.20 7.92 7.68
N LEU A 253 16.12 8.87 7.89
CA LEU A 253 16.77 9.12 9.17
C LEU A 253 15.91 10.09 9.98
N ALA A 254 15.47 9.68 11.17
CA ALA A 254 14.66 10.50 12.07
C ALA A 254 15.08 10.31 13.52
N ALA A 255 14.60 11.19 14.40
CA ALA A 255 14.82 11.08 15.84
C ALA A 255 14.24 9.76 16.38
N TRP A 256 14.90 9.18 17.39
CA TRP A 256 14.51 7.93 18.01
C TRP A 256 14.68 8.02 19.53
N PRO A 257 13.69 7.56 20.32
CA PRO A 257 13.69 7.76 21.77
C PRO A 257 14.73 6.93 22.53
N THR A 258 15.25 5.87 21.90
CA THR A 258 16.24 4.97 22.50
C THR A 258 17.41 4.73 21.58
N SER A 259 18.51 4.19 22.11
CA SER A 259 19.63 3.79 21.24
C SER A 259 19.25 2.57 20.41
N VAL A 260 19.58 2.61 19.12
CA VAL A 260 19.32 1.51 18.19
C VAL A 260 20.39 0.44 18.37
N GLY A 261 20.03 -0.68 19.01
CA GLY A 261 20.89 -1.85 19.25
C GLY A 261 21.54 -1.91 20.63
N ASP A 262 21.92 -3.11 21.07
CA ASP A 262 22.47 -3.40 22.41
C ASP A 262 23.97 -3.02 22.55
N TYR A 263 24.38 -1.94 21.87
CA TYR A 263 25.78 -1.48 21.89
C TYR A 263 25.98 -0.56 23.07
N LYS A 264 26.68 -1.08 24.10
CA LYS A 264 27.07 -0.39 25.35
C LYS A 264 27.75 0.99 25.17
N ASN A 265 28.04 1.43 23.95
CA ASN A 265 28.77 2.67 23.63
C ASN A 265 28.12 3.55 22.53
N THR A 266 26.88 3.29 22.10
CA THR A 266 26.19 4.20 21.17
C THR A 266 25.03 4.89 21.88
N LYS A 267 25.00 6.22 21.81
CA LYS A 267 23.91 7.09 22.31
C LYS A 267 23.15 7.68 21.12
N SER A 268 22.98 6.93 20.03
CA SER A 268 22.33 7.47 18.83
C SER A 268 20.86 7.68 19.13
N THR A 269 20.43 8.94 19.20
CA THR A 269 19.02 9.35 19.33
C THR A 269 18.36 9.46 17.97
N PHE A 270 18.85 8.70 16.98
CA PHE A 270 18.39 8.69 15.60
C PHE A 270 18.37 7.26 15.09
N ASN A 271 17.39 6.97 14.25
CA ASN A 271 17.18 5.68 13.61
C ASN A 271 16.86 5.88 12.12
N ILE A 272 17.14 4.84 11.33
CA ILE A 272 16.79 4.80 9.91
C ILE A 272 15.72 3.73 9.73
N ILE A 273 14.55 4.14 9.27
CA ILE A 273 13.42 3.24 9.00
C ILE A 273 12.77 3.57 7.66
N SER A 274 11.98 2.62 7.16
CA SER A 274 11.32 2.70 5.87
C SER A 274 9.82 2.40 6.03
N GLY A 275 9.02 3.06 5.22
CA GLY A 275 7.58 2.84 5.10
C GLY A 275 6.85 4.08 4.61
N THR A 276 5.60 3.88 4.19
CA THR A 276 4.65 4.98 3.94
C THR A 276 4.46 5.85 5.17
N SER A 277 4.71 5.29 6.37
CA SER A 277 4.72 6.04 7.62
C SER A 277 5.81 7.10 7.72
N MET A 278 6.89 6.97 6.94
CA MET A 278 7.97 7.95 6.86
C MET A 278 7.73 8.96 5.73
N SER A 279 7.01 8.58 4.67
CA SER A 279 6.64 9.47 3.57
C SER A 279 5.55 10.47 3.97
N ARG A 280 4.49 9.99 4.63
CA ARG A 280 3.36 10.81 5.13
C ARG A 280 3.79 12.09 5.89
N PRO A 281 4.70 12.06 6.89
CA PRO A 281 5.08 13.27 7.62
C PRO A 281 5.87 14.26 6.75
N HIS A 282 6.59 13.82 5.71
CA HIS A 282 7.18 14.75 4.74
C HIS A 282 6.09 15.56 4.03
N LEU A 283 5.03 14.88 3.57
CA LEU A 283 3.94 15.54 2.85
C LEU A 283 3.07 16.40 3.77
N SER A 284 2.91 16.03 5.04
CA SER A 284 2.32 16.93 6.05
C SER A 284 3.15 18.20 6.22
N GLY A 285 4.47 18.08 6.27
CA GLY A 285 5.37 19.24 6.32
C GLY A 285 5.26 20.12 5.08
N VAL A 286 5.14 19.52 3.88
CA VAL A 286 4.90 20.28 2.64
C VAL A 286 3.56 21.02 2.70
N ALA A 287 2.49 20.35 3.12
CA ALA A 287 1.18 21.00 3.29
C ALA A 287 1.24 22.17 4.28
N ALA A 288 1.98 22.02 5.39
CA ALA A 288 2.16 23.08 6.39
C ALA A 288 2.89 24.29 5.79
N LEU A 289 3.94 24.02 5.02
CA LEU A 289 4.70 25.04 4.33
C LEU A 289 3.87 25.76 3.27
N LEU A 290 2.93 25.08 2.59
CA LEU A 290 2.01 25.69 1.63
C LEU A 290 0.94 26.55 2.32
N LYS A 291 0.50 26.18 3.53
CA LYS A 291 -0.50 26.94 4.28
C LYS A 291 0.01 28.33 4.70
N SER A 292 1.32 28.48 4.92
CA SER A 292 1.93 29.75 5.34
C SER A 292 1.79 30.89 4.30
N PRO A 293 2.19 30.71 3.03
CA PRO A 293 1.97 31.71 1.97
C PRO A 293 0.54 31.69 1.41
N HIS A 294 -0.24 30.62 1.66
CA HIS A 294 -1.62 30.48 1.19
C HIS A 294 -2.60 30.16 2.34
N PRO A 295 -2.80 31.09 3.29
CA PRO A 295 -3.63 30.84 4.48
C PRO A 295 -5.08 30.54 4.13
N ASP A 296 -5.59 31.13 3.04
CA ASP A 296 -6.98 30.98 2.58
C ASP A 296 -7.23 29.68 1.79
N TRP A 297 -6.19 28.91 1.48
CA TRP A 297 -6.38 27.66 0.74
C TRP A 297 -7.12 26.62 1.57
N SER A 298 -8.18 26.08 1.00
CA SER A 298 -8.89 24.93 1.55
C SER A 298 -7.99 23.69 1.60
N PRO A 299 -8.34 22.68 2.41
CA PRO A 299 -7.63 21.41 2.37
C PRO A 299 -7.60 20.78 0.97
N ALA A 300 -8.69 20.89 0.20
CA ALA A 300 -8.76 20.39 -1.17
C ALA A 300 -7.82 21.17 -2.12
N SER A 301 -7.70 22.49 -1.94
CA SER A 301 -6.77 23.34 -2.71
C SER A 301 -5.31 22.93 -2.49
N ILE A 302 -4.91 22.70 -1.23
CA ILE A 302 -3.55 22.24 -0.89
C ILE A 302 -3.30 20.85 -1.50
N ARG A 303 -4.27 19.93 -1.42
CA ARG A 303 -4.17 18.59 -2.04
C ARG A 303 -3.98 18.72 -3.54
N SER A 304 -4.81 19.53 -4.20
CA SER A 304 -4.74 19.76 -5.64
C SER A 304 -3.41 20.35 -6.05
N ALA A 305 -2.91 21.36 -5.33
CA ALA A 305 -1.63 21.98 -5.62
C ALA A 305 -0.50 20.94 -5.59
N MET A 306 -0.43 20.14 -4.53
CA MET A 306 0.58 19.09 -4.41
C MET A 306 0.49 18.04 -5.51
N MET A 307 -0.72 17.59 -5.86
CA MET A 307 -0.93 16.54 -6.87
C MET A 307 -0.66 17.03 -8.29
N THR A 308 -1.21 18.18 -8.68
CA THR A 308 -1.10 18.69 -10.06
C THR A 308 0.31 19.15 -10.44
N THR A 309 1.15 19.40 -9.44
CA THR A 309 2.55 19.81 -9.64
C THR A 309 3.56 18.71 -9.33
N ALA A 310 3.10 17.50 -9.03
CA ALA A 310 3.98 16.36 -8.77
C ALA A 310 4.80 16.00 -10.02
N ASP A 311 6.03 15.54 -9.80
CA ASP A 311 6.91 15.10 -10.88
C ASP A 311 6.61 13.63 -11.21
N THR A 312 6.31 13.36 -12.49
CA THR A 312 6.06 12.01 -13.00
C THR A 312 7.33 11.32 -13.49
N LEU A 313 8.45 12.04 -13.50
CA LEU A 313 9.75 11.58 -13.97
C LEU A 313 10.75 11.56 -12.81
N ASN A 314 11.72 10.66 -12.88
CA ASN A 314 12.84 10.61 -11.96
C ASN A 314 13.92 11.66 -12.34
N LEU A 315 14.98 11.77 -11.53
CA LEU A 315 16.08 12.71 -11.74
C LEU A 315 16.85 12.51 -13.06
N ALA A 316 16.75 11.32 -13.67
CA ALA A 316 17.32 11.03 -14.98
C ALA A 316 16.36 11.34 -16.14
N ASN A 317 15.23 12.01 -15.84
CA ASN A 317 14.18 12.36 -16.79
C ASN A 317 13.51 11.16 -17.46
N ASN A 318 13.54 10.00 -16.80
CA ASN A 318 12.83 8.79 -17.19
C ASN A 318 11.57 8.60 -16.34
N PRO A 319 10.58 7.78 -16.77
CA PRO A 319 9.47 7.40 -15.90
C PRO A 319 9.96 6.88 -14.56
N ILE A 320 9.24 7.21 -13.48
CA ILE A 320 9.47 6.61 -12.16
C ILE A 320 9.27 5.10 -12.29
N LEU A 321 10.13 4.32 -11.63
CA LEU A 321 10.10 2.86 -11.67
C LEU A 321 9.56 2.30 -10.35
N ASP A 322 8.89 1.15 -10.43
CA ASP A 322 8.48 0.36 -9.27
C ASP A 322 9.68 -0.45 -8.71
N GLU A 323 9.46 -1.18 -7.62
CA GLU A 323 10.49 -2.02 -7.00
C GLU A 323 10.96 -3.20 -7.87
N ARG A 324 10.25 -3.49 -8.97
CA ARG A 324 10.62 -4.50 -9.98
C ARG A 324 11.39 -3.88 -11.15
N LEU A 325 11.71 -2.59 -11.08
CA LEU A 325 12.38 -1.80 -12.12
C LEU A 325 11.56 -1.65 -13.41
N LEU A 326 10.24 -1.78 -13.32
CA LEU A 326 9.31 -1.49 -14.41
C LEU A 326 8.75 -0.07 -14.23
N PRO A 327 8.32 0.61 -15.32
CA PRO A 327 7.61 1.88 -15.19
C PRO A 327 6.45 1.75 -14.20
N ALA A 328 6.49 2.56 -13.13
CA ALA A 328 5.49 2.54 -12.10
C ALA A 328 4.17 3.07 -12.66
N ASP A 329 3.09 2.34 -12.41
CA ASP A 329 1.77 2.76 -12.85
C ASP A 329 1.15 3.78 -11.87
N ILE A 330 0.00 4.29 -12.28
CA ILE A 330 -0.74 5.30 -11.54
C ILE A 330 -1.26 4.79 -10.18
N PHE A 331 -1.40 3.46 -9.99
CA PHE A 331 -1.78 2.84 -8.72
C PHE A 331 -0.59 2.66 -7.77
N ALA A 332 0.64 2.83 -8.27
CA ALA A 332 1.85 2.86 -7.45
C ALA A 332 2.23 4.30 -7.04
N ILE A 333 2.14 5.26 -7.96
CA ILE A 333 2.67 6.63 -7.74
C ILE A 333 1.61 7.71 -7.56
N GLY A 334 0.34 7.42 -7.85
CA GLY A 334 -0.71 8.43 -7.91
C GLY A 334 -0.36 9.51 -8.92
N ALA A 335 -0.37 10.77 -8.47
CA ALA A 335 0.03 11.92 -9.29
C ALA A 335 1.54 12.00 -9.57
N GLY A 336 2.38 11.29 -8.80
CA GLY A 336 3.84 11.32 -8.94
C GLY A 336 4.56 11.71 -7.65
N HIS A 337 5.84 12.08 -7.77
CA HIS A 337 6.67 12.49 -6.65
C HIS A 337 6.41 13.94 -6.25
N VAL A 338 6.18 14.19 -4.96
CA VAL A 338 5.93 15.55 -4.45
C VAL A 338 7.05 16.51 -4.87
N ASN A 339 6.64 17.69 -5.37
CA ASN A 339 7.52 18.81 -5.69
C ASN A 339 7.05 20.06 -4.93
N PRO A 340 7.61 20.33 -3.74
CA PRO A 340 7.13 21.42 -2.87
C PRO A 340 7.25 22.81 -3.53
N SER A 341 8.34 23.04 -4.26
CA SER A 341 8.59 24.33 -4.91
C SER A 341 7.57 24.65 -5.99
N ARG A 342 7.17 23.65 -6.79
CA ARG A 342 6.12 23.84 -7.81
C ARG A 342 4.73 23.92 -7.17
N ALA A 343 4.48 23.19 -6.08
CA ALA A 343 3.20 23.20 -5.39
C ALA A 343 2.85 24.57 -4.77
N ASN A 344 3.84 25.43 -4.54
CA ASN A 344 3.63 26.80 -4.06
C ASN A 344 3.06 27.75 -5.14
N ASP A 345 3.14 27.38 -6.42
CA ASP A 345 2.50 28.13 -7.50
C ASP A 345 1.97 27.16 -8.56
N PRO A 346 0.85 26.50 -8.29
CA PRO A 346 0.31 25.45 -9.16
C PRO A 346 -0.37 26.03 -10.41
N GLY A 347 -0.56 27.36 -10.47
CA GLY A 347 -1.37 28.05 -11.48
C GLY A 347 -2.87 27.80 -11.32
N LEU A 348 -3.31 26.54 -11.42
CA LEU A 348 -4.70 26.13 -11.25
C LEU A 348 -4.84 25.10 -10.14
N ILE A 349 -5.95 25.17 -9.42
CA ILE A 349 -6.35 24.22 -8.39
C ILE A 349 -7.75 23.69 -8.68
N TYR A 350 -7.96 22.41 -8.37
CA TYR A 350 -9.26 21.77 -8.30
C TYR A 350 -9.72 21.83 -6.86
N ASP A 351 -10.43 22.91 -6.51
CA ASP A 351 -11.04 23.02 -5.19
C ASP A 351 -12.28 22.12 -5.09
N THR A 352 -12.58 21.66 -3.89
CA THR A 352 -13.74 20.80 -3.62
C THR A 352 -14.29 21.18 -2.26
N PRO A 353 -15.41 21.94 -2.21
CA PRO A 353 -16.05 22.28 -0.95
C PRO A 353 -16.59 21.02 -0.26
N PHE A 354 -16.79 21.11 1.05
CA PHE A 354 -17.26 19.97 1.85
C PHE A 354 -18.57 19.37 1.32
N GLU A 355 -19.48 20.20 0.82
CA GLU A 355 -20.78 19.75 0.33
C GLU A 355 -20.68 18.76 -0.85
N ASP A 356 -19.59 18.81 -1.63
CA ASP A 356 -19.38 17.90 -2.75
C ASP A 356 -18.97 16.48 -2.30
N TYR A 357 -18.46 16.33 -1.08
CA TYR A 357 -18.19 15.00 -0.49
C TYR A 357 -19.47 14.30 -0.02
N VAL A 358 -20.54 15.04 0.29
CA VAL A 358 -21.79 14.48 0.85
C VAL A 358 -22.49 13.55 -0.15
N PRO A 359 -22.74 13.92 -1.43
CA PRO A 359 -23.33 13.01 -2.41
C PRO A 359 -22.47 11.77 -2.65
N TYR A 360 -21.13 11.91 -2.63
CA TYR A 360 -20.21 10.79 -2.80
C TYR A 360 -20.31 9.82 -1.62
N PHE A 361 -20.31 10.33 -0.38
CA PHE A 361 -20.49 9.52 0.82
C PHE A 361 -21.83 8.78 0.81
N LEU A 362 -22.93 9.50 0.54
CA LEU A 362 -24.27 8.92 0.46
C LEU A 362 -24.42 7.88 -0.66
N TRP A 363 -23.77 8.08 -1.81
CA TRP A 363 -23.80 7.13 -2.92
C TRP A 363 -23.23 5.77 -2.52
N PHE A 364 -22.12 5.74 -1.77
CA PHE A 364 -21.54 4.50 -1.24
C PHE A 364 -22.42 3.84 -0.17
N GLU A 365 -23.15 4.62 0.63
CA GLU A 365 -24.09 4.07 1.63
C GLU A 365 -25.36 3.45 1.03
N LEU A 366 -25.83 3.99 -0.11
CA LEU A 366 -27.12 3.66 -0.69
C LEU A 366 -27.11 2.49 -1.68
N HIS A 367 -25.94 2.04 -2.15
CA HIS A 367 -25.79 0.93 -3.10
C HIS A 367 -25.34 -0.39 -2.44
N LYS A 368 -25.83 -0.65 -1.22
CA LYS A 368 -25.66 -1.91 -0.48
C LYS A 368 -26.41 -3.08 -1.12
#